data_AF-A0A7S0ZNE1-F1
#
_entry.id   AF-A0A7S0ZNE1-F1
#
_cell.length_a   1.000
_cell.length_b   1.000
_cell.length_c   1.000
_cell.angle_alpha   90.00
_cell.angle_beta   90.00
_cell.angle_gamma   90.00
#
_symmetry.space_group_name_H-M   'P 1'
#
loop_
_entity.id
_entity.type
_entity.pdbx_description
1 polymer ?
#
loop_
_entity_poly.entity_id
_entity_poly.type
_entity_poly.pdbx_seq_one_letter_code
_entity_poly.pdbx_strand_id
1 'polypeptide(L)'
;MLQRQMIDLEAEPSQIKVKNLFTAEYSVFFHVFSDYCLSSHNYKTIVAPLMDVRRPSVLLQMKQSCEKGDTFVLDSEAYIQHESAKNIKPLDELQSDAKLAQEQFRDYMKNGFVDLITNWELPHDVRQVLFKAHWAVSTRAFHAGGSSVSGDLQKCKPLLHLFCFAVLIPILENPERFTSSETFLDDSRHALTMTSHMIAPKLRVIADFLRLMLKEEVGFDPKTQKVFVDAEKLVRRELLKWLQRQANVDNVLETDMVLETYNAHFDRIPHRVYMPANLLMKLSNMLKFFGDQLRISEHDEMEKLYSQIPVWEESVVRRTEDEQVHSFLVNCRWISKTDDDMVAVICPMCRCPMPRRLTRPDAQVGLIVRHGTSDEKNPRHKLEQLLRELSPVQALDLQQIREEFESLRSYYRGLNPPNYQMTHQLQEGLHVIEELRNVQATKQDVLKTMTENLVKRNKHYLYLVHLDKGMKKVQANQVNFLKSLEWAMKELRQALHASRELKVPDKIKNVKTTNSLAFLQISARRRRIIEPTNMPDGCSFAPIVTYPVRLLLAQKVIDQIHPPYDIMEKKMK
;
A
#
# COMPACT_ATOMS: atom_id res chain seq x y z
N MET A 1 1.33 -4.22 5.21
CA MET A 1 2.33 -4.95 6.03
C MET A 1 2.51 -6.40 5.60
N LEU A 2 1.43 -7.19 5.47
CA LEU A 2 1.48 -8.58 5.00
C LEU A 2 2.33 -8.76 3.73
N GLN A 3 2.07 -7.95 2.71
CA GLN A 3 2.85 -7.95 1.46
C GLN A 3 4.36 -7.71 1.67
N ARG A 4 4.77 -6.90 2.66
CA ARG A 4 6.20 -6.68 2.98
C ARG A 4 6.85 -7.94 3.54
N GLN A 5 6.13 -8.69 4.39
CA GLN A 5 6.63 -9.95 4.92
C GLN A 5 6.74 -11.01 3.81
N MET A 6 5.75 -11.08 2.92
CA MET A 6 5.79 -11.98 1.76
C MET A 6 7.00 -11.66 0.86
N ILE A 7 7.26 -10.38 0.59
CA ILE A 7 8.46 -9.92 -0.13
C ILE A 7 9.75 -10.36 0.58
N ASP A 8 9.85 -10.16 1.90
CA ASP A 8 11.06 -10.47 2.65
C ASP A 8 11.36 -11.98 2.64
N LEU A 9 10.32 -12.81 2.81
CA LEU A 9 10.39 -14.27 2.76
C LEU A 9 10.73 -14.78 1.36
N GLU A 10 10.03 -14.30 0.33
CA GLU A 10 10.25 -14.77 -1.04
C GLU A 10 11.63 -14.38 -1.58
N ALA A 11 12.14 -13.22 -1.16
CA ALA A 11 13.47 -12.79 -1.55
C ALA A 11 14.59 -13.58 -0.86
N GLU A 12 14.31 -14.44 0.14
CA GLU A 12 15.31 -15.25 0.86
C GLU A 12 16.22 -16.06 -0.08
N PRO A 13 17.57 -16.02 0.12
CA PRO A 13 18.52 -16.55 -0.86
C PRO A 13 18.40 -18.06 -1.12
N SER A 14 17.79 -18.79 -0.20
CA SER A 14 17.60 -20.24 -0.24
C SER A 14 16.41 -20.68 -1.09
N GLN A 15 15.51 -19.78 -1.48
CA GLN A 15 14.21 -20.18 -2.04
C GLN A 15 14.14 -20.05 -3.57
N ILE A 16 14.63 -18.97 -4.19
CA ILE A 16 14.27 -18.64 -5.58
C ILE A 16 15.41 -17.94 -6.33
N LYS A 17 15.68 -18.34 -7.60
CA LYS A 17 16.59 -17.62 -8.51
C LYS A 17 16.00 -16.24 -8.86
N VAL A 18 16.81 -15.21 -9.03
CA VAL A 18 16.36 -13.83 -9.39
C VAL A 18 15.32 -13.78 -10.51
N LYS A 19 15.51 -14.62 -11.55
CA LYS A 19 14.62 -14.71 -12.70
C LYS A 19 13.20 -15.22 -12.38
N ASN A 20 13.03 -15.86 -11.22
CA ASN A 20 11.77 -16.41 -10.73
C ASN A 20 11.17 -15.55 -9.60
N LEU A 21 11.83 -14.44 -9.22
CA LEU A 21 11.34 -13.57 -8.15
C LEU A 21 10.11 -12.80 -8.63
N PHE A 22 9.04 -12.83 -7.85
CA PHE A 22 7.77 -12.16 -8.14
C PHE A 22 7.12 -12.59 -9.46
N THR A 23 7.31 -13.84 -9.87
CA THR A 23 6.64 -14.41 -11.04
C THR A 23 5.38 -15.18 -10.63
N ALA A 24 4.35 -15.16 -11.49
CA ALA A 24 3.05 -15.77 -11.20
C ALA A 24 3.12 -17.27 -10.85
N GLU A 25 4.08 -18.00 -11.40
CA GLU A 25 4.21 -19.44 -11.19
C GLU A 25 4.67 -19.81 -9.77
N TYR A 26 5.42 -18.93 -9.10
CA TYR A 26 6.12 -19.26 -7.85
C TYR A 26 5.83 -18.30 -6.70
N SER A 27 5.16 -17.18 -6.96
CA SER A 27 5.01 -16.08 -6.00
C SER A 27 3.56 -15.94 -5.51
N VAL A 28 3.33 -16.23 -4.23
CA VAL A 28 2.07 -15.86 -3.56
C VAL A 28 1.94 -14.34 -3.47
N PHE A 29 3.05 -13.63 -3.28
CA PHE A 29 3.06 -12.17 -3.25
C PHE A 29 2.57 -11.58 -4.58
N PHE A 30 2.95 -12.15 -5.72
CA PHE A 30 2.48 -11.71 -7.04
C PHE A 30 0.94 -11.69 -7.11
N HIS A 31 0.29 -12.78 -6.69
CA HIS A 31 -1.17 -12.87 -6.71
C HIS A 31 -1.82 -11.88 -5.75
N VAL A 32 -1.31 -11.78 -4.51
CA VAL A 32 -1.82 -10.83 -3.52
C VAL A 32 -1.62 -9.38 -3.97
N PHE A 33 -0.51 -9.07 -4.63
CA PHE A 33 -0.23 -7.75 -5.19
C PHE A 33 -1.14 -7.42 -6.37
N SER A 34 -1.34 -8.38 -7.28
CA SER A 34 -2.27 -8.29 -8.41
C SER A 34 -3.68 -7.99 -7.92
N ASP A 35 -4.20 -8.84 -7.03
CA ASP A 35 -5.57 -8.69 -6.49
C ASP A 35 -5.74 -7.37 -5.73
N TYR A 36 -4.72 -6.93 -5.01
CA TYR A 36 -4.74 -5.64 -4.32
C TYR A 36 -4.79 -4.46 -5.31
N CYS A 37 -3.91 -4.44 -6.30
CA CYS A 37 -3.86 -3.37 -7.31
C CYS A 37 -5.12 -3.35 -8.18
N LEU A 38 -5.69 -4.52 -8.47
CA LEU A 38 -6.89 -4.70 -9.28
C LEU A 38 -8.17 -4.81 -8.42
N SER A 39 -8.12 -4.35 -7.17
CA SER A 39 -9.30 -4.25 -6.31
C SER A 39 -10.08 -2.96 -6.58
N SER A 40 -11.37 -2.97 -6.26
CA SER A 40 -12.27 -1.82 -6.46
C SER A 40 -11.79 -0.51 -5.83
N HIS A 41 -11.08 -0.60 -4.70
CA HIS A 41 -10.50 0.56 -4.00
C HIS A 41 -9.45 1.30 -4.84
N ASN A 42 -8.75 0.58 -5.72
CA ASN A 42 -7.64 1.10 -6.51
C ASN A 42 -8.02 1.44 -7.96
N TYR A 43 -9.26 1.17 -8.40
CA TYR A 43 -9.66 1.39 -9.79
C TYR A 43 -9.48 2.83 -10.26
N LYS A 44 -9.83 3.83 -9.44
CA LYS A 44 -9.71 5.25 -9.82
C LYS A 44 -8.27 5.66 -10.15
N THR A 45 -7.30 5.08 -9.45
CA THR A 45 -5.89 5.47 -9.49
C THR A 45 -5.02 4.51 -10.30
N ILE A 46 -5.46 3.26 -10.49
CA ILE A 46 -4.72 2.23 -11.22
C ILE A 46 -5.34 1.87 -12.56
N VAL A 47 -6.63 1.55 -12.59
CA VAL A 47 -7.32 1.12 -13.82
C VAL A 47 -7.65 2.32 -14.70
N ALA A 48 -8.17 3.37 -14.10
CA ALA A 48 -8.73 4.48 -14.85
C ALA A 48 -7.70 5.30 -15.65
N PRO A 49 -6.43 5.46 -15.25
CA PRO A 49 -5.38 6.00 -16.15
C PRO A 49 -5.20 5.22 -17.46
N LEU A 50 -5.54 3.94 -17.50
CA LEU A 50 -5.45 3.11 -18.70
C LEU A 50 -6.78 3.03 -19.46
N MET A 51 -7.90 2.99 -18.74
CA MET A 51 -9.20 2.62 -19.31
C MET A 51 -10.24 3.75 -19.33
N ASP A 52 -9.99 4.90 -18.72
CA ASP A 52 -10.98 5.99 -18.69
C ASP A 52 -10.91 6.87 -19.94
N VAL A 53 -11.95 6.82 -20.77
CA VAL A 53 -12.01 7.59 -22.03
C VAL A 53 -12.15 9.10 -21.85
N ARG A 54 -12.43 9.58 -20.63
CA ARG A 54 -12.59 11.03 -20.34
C ARG A 54 -11.27 11.75 -20.12
N ARG A 55 -10.16 11.02 -20.05
CA ARG A 55 -8.80 11.53 -19.86
C ARG A 55 -7.86 10.90 -20.89
N PRO A 56 -6.65 11.44 -21.09
CA PRO A 56 -5.61 10.75 -21.85
C PRO A 56 -5.37 9.36 -21.26
N SER A 57 -5.72 8.31 -22.00
CA SER A 57 -5.66 6.91 -21.58
C SER A 57 -5.38 6.00 -22.77
N VAL A 58 -4.96 4.77 -22.49
CA VAL A 58 -4.72 3.75 -23.54
C VAL A 58 -6.02 3.49 -24.32
N LEU A 59 -7.15 3.34 -23.62
CA LEU A 59 -8.43 3.09 -24.28
C LEU A 59 -8.87 4.26 -25.18
N LEU A 60 -8.67 5.51 -24.74
CA LEU A 60 -8.99 6.68 -25.57
C LEU A 60 -8.11 6.71 -26.83
N GLN A 61 -6.81 6.46 -26.71
CA GLN A 61 -5.91 6.42 -27.86
C GLN A 61 -6.26 5.27 -28.82
N MET A 62 -6.70 4.12 -28.30
CA MET A 62 -7.18 3.02 -29.15
C MET A 62 -8.44 3.38 -29.91
N LYS A 63 -9.40 4.04 -29.25
CA LYS A 63 -10.62 4.54 -29.90
C LYS A 63 -10.28 5.50 -31.04
N GLN A 64 -9.42 6.50 -30.78
CA GLN A 64 -8.98 7.47 -31.79
C GLN A 64 -8.24 6.80 -32.95
N SER A 65 -7.42 5.79 -32.65
CA SER A 65 -6.70 5.01 -33.65
C SER A 65 -7.66 4.18 -34.53
N CYS A 66 -8.75 3.65 -33.96
CA CYS A 66 -9.81 2.99 -34.74
C CYS A 66 -10.58 3.99 -35.63
N GLU A 67 -10.87 5.19 -35.14
CA GLU A 67 -11.52 6.25 -35.94
C GLU A 67 -10.65 6.70 -37.14
N LYS A 68 -9.32 6.62 -37.01
CA LYS A 68 -8.36 6.89 -38.10
C LYS A 68 -8.16 5.71 -39.06
N GLY A 69 -8.65 4.52 -38.72
CA GLY A 69 -8.45 3.31 -39.52
C GLY A 69 -7.07 2.66 -39.36
N ASP A 70 -6.30 3.00 -38.32
CA ASP A 70 -4.99 2.38 -38.10
C ASP A 70 -5.15 0.90 -37.70
N THR A 71 -4.17 0.07 -38.03
CA THR A 71 -4.13 -1.35 -37.66
C THR A 71 -2.84 -1.64 -36.90
N PHE A 72 -2.92 -2.43 -35.83
CA PHE A 72 -1.73 -2.82 -35.06
C PHE A 72 -1.41 -4.29 -35.29
N VAL A 73 -0.17 -4.55 -35.69
CA VAL A 73 0.32 -5.90 -36.01
C VAL A 73 1.67 -6.10 -35.32
N LEU A 74 1.82 -7.24 -34.66
CA LEU A 74 3.09 -7.68 -34.08
C LEU A 74 3.83 -8.63 -35.03
N ASP A 75 3.11 -9.57 -35.64
CA ASP A 75 3.65 -10.59 -36.54
C ASP A 75 3.03 -10.44 -37.94
N SER A 76 3.87 -10.09 -38.92
CA SER A 76 3.47 -9.92 -40.31
C SER A 76 3.00 -11.21 -40.95
N GLU A 77 3.58 -12.37 -40.60
CA GLU A 77 3.19 -13.65 -41.21
C GLU A 77 1.80 -14.05 -40.76
N ALA A 78 1.52 -13.95 -39.46
CA ALA A 78 0.20 -14.21 -38.90
C ALA A 78 -0.88 -13.27 -39.48
N TYR A 79 -0.54 -12.00 -39.69
CA TYR A 79 -1.46 -11.03 -40.32
C TYR A 79 -1.76 -11.39 -41.79
N ILE A 80 -0.72 -11.69 -42.58
CA ILE A 80 -0.88 -12.06 -43.99
C ILE A 80 -1.69 -13.35 -44.10
N GLN A 81 -1.44 -14.35 -43.26
CA GLN A 81 -2.22 -15.59 -43.23
C GLN A 81 -3.70 -15.33 -42.94
N HIS A 82 -4.00 -14.50 -41.94
CA HIS A 82 -5.37 -14.16 -41.57
C HIS A 82 -6.11 -13.37 -42.66
N GLU A 83 -5.47 -12.37 -43.27
CA GLU A 83 -6.10 -11.56 -44.32
C GLU A 83 -6.16 -12.28 -45.69
N SER A 84 -5.18 -13.12 -46.00
CA SER A 84 -5.21 -13.96 -47.22
C SER A 84 -6.37 -14.95 -47.20
N ALA A 85 -6.74 -15.47 -46.01
CA ALA A 85 -7.92 -16.31 -45.85
C ALA A 85 -9.24 -15.61 -46.21
N LYS A 86 -9.26 -14.27 -46.23
CA LYS A 86 -10.42 -13.48 -46.64
C LYS A 86 -10.49 -13.23 -48.15
N ASN A 87 -9.45 -13.56 -48.93
CA ASN A 87 -9.36 -13.41 -50.40
C ASN A 87 -9.61 -11.98 -50.94
N ILE A 88 -9.21 -10.94 -50.20
CA ILE A 88 -9.58 -9.55 -50.53
C ILE A 88 -8.47 -8.80 -51.30
N LYS A 89 -7.19 -9.13 -51.11
CA LYS A 89 -6.05 -8.35 -51.63
C LYS A 89 -4.90 -9.23 -52.14
N PRO A 90 -4.12 -8.77 -53.13
CA PRO A 90 -2.89 -9.45 -53.57
C PRO A 90 -1.81 -9.45 -52.48
N LEU A 91 -0.90 -10.42 -52.54
CA LEU A 91 0.11 -10.67 -51.51
C LEU A 91 1.03 -9.46 -51.26
N ASP A 92 1.44 -8.75 -52.33
CA ASP A 92 2.34 -7.60 -52.22
C ASP A 92 1.68 -6.41 -51.48
N GLU A 93 0.38 -6.20 -51.70
CA GLU A 93 -0.39 -5.19 -50.96
C GLU A 93 -0.54 -5.58 -49.49
N LEU A 94 -0.80 -6.86 -49.19
CA LEU A 94 -0.85 -7.37 -47.81
C LEU A 94 0.48 -7.22 -47.07
N GLN A 95 1.61 -7.42 -47.76
CA GLN A 95 2.94 -7.20 -47.19
C GLN A 95 3.18 -5.72 -46.89
N SER A 96 2.77 -4.82 -47.79
CA SER A 96 2.87 -3.37 -47.58
C SER A 96 1.99 -2.91 -46.40
N ASP A 97 0.74 -3.39 -46.33
CA ASP A 97 -0.20 -3.11 -45.24
C ASP A 97 0.35 -3.61 -43.89
N ALA A 98 0.88 -4.84 -43.86
CA ALA A 98 1.48 -5.41 -42.65
C ALA A 98 2.66 -4.56 -42.14
N LYS A 99 3.52 -4.10 -43.05
CA LYS A 99 4.67 -3.26 -42.70
C LYS A 99 4.23 -1.90 -42.16
N LEU A 100 3.24 -1.26 -42.80
CA LEU A 100 2.67 0.00 -42.33
C LEU A 100 2.06 -0.17 -40.93
N ALA A 101 1.29 -1.23 -40.71
CA ALA A 101 0.68 -1.55 -39.42
C ALA A 101 1.74 -1.80 -38.31
N GLN A 102 2.85 -2.48 -38.64
CA GLN A 102 3.97 -2.66 -37.72
C GLN A 102 4.66 -1.33 -37.38
N GLU A 103 4.85 -0.44 -38.36
CA GLU A 103 5.45 0.88 -38.15
C GLU A 103 4.55 1.78 -37.29
N GLN A 104 3.23 1.81 -37.57
CA GLN A 104 2.23 2.50 -36.75
C GLN A 104 2.25 2.01 -35.31
N PHE A 105 2.26 0.69 -35.10
CA PHE A 105 2.31 0.10 -33.76
C PHE A 105 3.63 0.41 -33.04
N ARG A 106 4.77 0.32 -33.74
CA ARG A 106 6.09 0.68 -33.20
C ARG A 106 6.09 2.13 -32.71
N ASP A 107 5.60 3.06 -33.51
CA ASP A 107 5.63 4.48 -33.20
C ASP A 107 4.64 4.83 -32.06
N TYR A 108 3.49 4.15 -32.01
CA TYR A 108 2.59 4.20 -30.86
C TYR A 108 3.27 3.74 -29.56
N MET A 109 3.97 2.59 -29.59
CA MET A 109 4.65 2.08 -28.38
C MET A 109 5.76 3.02 -27.91
N LYS A 110 6.51 3.65 -28.83
CA LYS A 110 7.62 4.54 -28.48
C LYS A 110 7.16 5.88 -27.92
N ASN A 111 6.09 6.45 -28.47
CA ASN A 111 5.65 7.79 -28.14
C ASN A 111 4.37 7.74 -27.28
N GLY A 112 3.26 7.27 -27.84
CA GLY A 112 1.95 7.27 -27.17
C GLY A 112 1.93 6.47 -25.86
N PHE A 113 2.35 5.20 -25.89
CA PHE A 113 2.30 4.33 -24.73
C PHE A 113 3.30 4.76 -23.63
N VAL A 114 4.55 5.04 -23.99
CA VAL A 114 5.57 5.48 -23.03
C VAL A 114 5.18 6.80 -22.37
N ASP A 115 4.66 7.76 -23.12
CA ASP A 115 4.22 9.05 -22.57
C ASP A 115 3.07 8.87 -21.57
N LEU A 116 2.11 7.99 -21.86
CA LEU A 116 1.02 7.70 -20.92
C LEU A 116 1.53 7.07 -19.61
N ILE A 117 2.37 6.04 -19.70
CA ILE A 117 2.85 5.34 -18.50
C ILE A 117 3.79 6.22 -17.68
N THR A 118 4.70 6.95 -18.32
CA THR A 118 5.71 7.74 -17.60
C THR A 118 5.14 8.94 -16.85
N ASN A 119 3.95 9.40 -17.22
CA ASN A 119 3.18 10.45 -16.55
C ASN A 119 2.20 9.93 -15.49
N TRP A 120 2.00 8.61 -15.41
CA TRP A 120 1.12 8.01 -14.42
C TRP A 120 1.81 7.94 -13.05
N GLU A 121 1.16 8.47 -12.01
CA GLU A 121 1.60 8.32 -10.62
C GLU A 121 0.81 7.23 -9.91
N LEU A 122 1.52 6.26 -9.32
CA LEU A 122 0.89 5.17 -8.58
C LEU A 122 0.45 5.62 -7.17
N PRO A 123 -0.58 4.98 -6.59
CA PRO A 123 -0.97 5.20 -5.20
C PRO A 123 0.21 5.02 -4.23
N HIS A 124 0.24 5.85 -3.18
CA HIS A 124 1.35 5.87 -2.22
C HIS A 124 1.60 4.48 -1.58
N ASP A 125 0.56 3.78 -1.21
CA ASP A 125 0.57 2.41 -0.70
C ASP A 125 1.19 1.41 -1.68
N VAL A 126 0.85 1.47 -2.97
CA VAL A 126 1.49 0.63 -4.01
C VAL A 126 2.96 1.00 -4.17
N ARG A 127 3.29 2.29 -4.14
CA ARG A 127 4.68 2.78 -4.21
C ARG A 127 5.51 2.29 -3.02
N GLN A 128 4.94 2.24 -1.81
CA GLN A 128 5.61 1.67 -0.64
C GLN A 128 5.90 0.16 -0.80
N VAL A 129 4.98 -0.58 -1.41
CA VAL A 129 5.18 -2.01 -1.73
C VAL A 129 6.29 -2.17 -2.77
N LEU A 130 6.27 -1.38 -3.84
CA LEU A 130 7.32 -1.37 -4.86
C LEU A 130 8.68 -0.95 -4.29
N PHE A 131 8.73 0.05 -3.41
CA PHE A 131 9.95 0.41 -2.66
C PHE A 131 10.50 -0.79 -1.91
N LYS A 132 9.64 -1.52 -1.17
CA LYS A 132 10.08 -2.67 -0.39
C LYS A 132 10.60 -3.80 -1.29
N ALA A 133 9.91 -4.09 -2.39
CA ALA A 133 10.34 -5.06 -3.39
C ALA A 133 11.70 -4.65 -3.99
N HIS A 134 11.85 -3.39 -4.40
CA HIS A 134 13.10 -2.86 -4.96
C HIS A 134 14.23 -2.92 -3.94
N TRP A 135 13.97 -2.57 -2.69
CA TRP A 135 14.95 -2.62 -1.61
C TRP A 135 15.39 -4.06 -1.32
N ALA A 136 14.45 -5.01 -1.26
CA ALA A 136 14.75 -6.43 -1.07
C ALA A 136 15.61 -6.99 -2.22
N VAL A 137 15.39 -6.53 -3.45
CA VAL A 137 16.24 -6.84 -4.61
C VAL A 137 17.62 -6.19 -4.50
N SER A 138 17.67 -4.89 -4.19
CA SER A 138 18.89 -4.07 -4.25
C SER A 138 19.89 -4.38 -3.15
N THR A 139 19.41 -4.80 -1.98
CA THR A 139 20.24 -5.17 -0.83
C THR A 139 20.93 -6.52 -0.96
N ARG A 140 20.52 -7.31 -1.95
CA ARG A 140 21.05 -8.66 -2.20
C ARG A 140 21.94 -8.60 -3.44
N ALA A 141 23.10 -9.25 -3.39
CA ALA A 141 24.11 -9.23 -4.45
C ALA A 141 23.71 -10.12 -5.64
N PHE A 142 22.60 -9.79 -6.28
CA PHE A 142 22.14 -10.44 -7.49
C PHE A 142 23.06 -10.05 -8.64
N HIS A 143 23.72 -11.05 -9.22
CA HIS A 143 24.64 -10.84 -10.33
C HIS A 143 23.82 -10.41 -11.55
N ALA A 144 23.93 -9.13 -11.92
CA ALA A 144 23.36 -8.62 -13.15
C ALA A 144 24.15 -9.19 -14.34
N GLY A 145 23.55 -10.14 -15.07
CA GLY A 145 24.11 -10.61 -16.34
C GLY A 145 24.27 -9.45 -17.33
N GLY A 146 25.38 -9.47 -18.08
CA GLY A 146 25.81 -8.41 -19.00
C GLY A 146 24.73 -7.99 -19.98
N SER A 147 24.06 -6.87 -19.69
CA SER A 147 22.97 -6.32 -20.51
C SER A 147 23.13 -4.81 -20.67
N SER A 148 22.55 -4.25 -21.73
CA SER A 148 22.75 -2.87 -22.22
C SER A 148 22.21 -1.75 -21.31
N VAL A 149 21.71 -2.09 -20.12
CA VAL A 149 21.06 -1.17 -19.18
C VAL A 149 21.92 -1.10 -17.92
N SER A 150 22.17 0.12 -17.41
CA SER A 150 23.04 0.39 -16.26
C SER A 150 22.75 -0.51 -15.06
N GLY A 151 23.77 -0.89 -14.30
CA GLY A 151 23.67 -1.86 -13.19
C GLY A 151 22.60 -1.56 -12.13
N ASP A 152 22.24 -0.29 -11.91
CA ASP A 152 21.17 0.07 -10.97
C ASP A 152 19.76 -0.11 -11.53
N LEU A 153 19.55 0.14 -12.83
CA LEU A 153 18.27 -0.11 -13.49
C LEU A 153 18.00 -1.62 -13.65
N GLN A 154 19.04 -2.45 -13.69
CA GLN A 154 18.90 -3.92 -13.68
C GLN A 154 18.17 -4.43 -12.44
N LYS A 155 18.39 -3.78 -11.28
CA LYS A 155 17.72 -4.13 -10.02
C LYS A 155 16.21 -3.88 -10.07
N CYS A 156 15.73 -3.10 -11.03
CA CYS A 156 14.30 -2.86 -11.26
C CYS A 156 13.65 -3.90 -12.19
N LYS A 157 14.38 -4.84 -12.80
CA LYS A 157 13.80 -5.86 -13.69
C LYS A 157 12.71 -6.71 -13.04
N PRO A 158 12.87 -7.22 -11.80
CA PRO A 158 11.79 -7.97 -11.13
C PRO A 158 10.53 -7.12 -10.91
N LEU A 159 10.70 -5.81 -10.67
CA LEU A 159 9.57 -4.89 -10.52
C LEU A 159 8.86 -4.67 -11.85
N LEU A 160 9.60 -4.61 -12.96
CA LEU A 160 9.03 -4.52 -14.30
C LEU A 160 8.20 -5.75 -14.63
N HIS A 161 8.74 -6.94 -14.34
CA HIS A 161 8.00 -8.19 -14.48
C HIS A 161 6.72 -8.19 -13.64
N LEU A 162 6.84 -7.89 -12.35
CA LEU A 162 5.71 -7.81 -11.43
C LEU A 162 4.64 -6.83 -11.94
N PHE A 163 5.00 -5.59 -12.26
CA PHE A 163 4.03 -4.58 -12.67
C PHE A 163 3.35 -4.91 -14.00
N CYS A 164 4.11 -5.36 -15.00
CA CYS A 164 3.53 -5.69 -16.30
C CYS A 164 2.59 -6.89 -16.22
N PHE A 165 3.00 -7.98 -15.55
CA PHE A 165 2.19 -9.21 -15.48
C PHE A 165 1.08 -9.15 -14.43
N ALA A 166 1.25 -8.44 -13.31
CA ALA A 166 0.24 -8.35 -12.26
C ALA A 166 -0.76 -7.20 -12.49
N VAL A 167 -0.42 -6.18 -13.27
CA VAL A 167 -1.27 -4.99 -13.44
C VAL A 167 -1.58 -4.70 -14.90
N LEU A 168 -0.58 -4.39 -15.73
CA LEU A 168 -0.85 -3.92 -17.10
C LEU A 168 -1.53 -4.98 -17.98
N ILE A 169 -0.94 -6.16 -18.10
CA ILE A 169 -1.41 -7.23 -18.99
C ILE A 169 -2.83 -7.67 -18.60
N PRO A 170 -3.17 -7.96 -17.32
CA PRO A 170 -4.53 -8.32 -16.95
C PRO A 170 -5.59 -7.30 -17.37
N ILE A 171 -5.29 -6.00 -17.23
CA ILE A 171 -6.21 -4.92 -17.61
C ILE A 171 -6.38 -4.87 -19.14
N LEU A 172 -5.28 -5.01 -19.89
CA LEU A 172 -5.29 -4.97 -21.36
C LEU A 172 -5.99 -6.17 -21.99
N GLU A 173 -5.90 -7.36 -21.38
CA GLU A 173 -6.52 -8.58 -21.90
C GLU A 173 -8.00 -8.71 -21.58
N ASN A 174 -8.43 -8.17 -20.43
CA ASN A 174 -9.82 -8.26 -19.99
C ASN A 174 -10.41 -6.87 -19.75
N PRO A 175 -10.40 -5.96 -20.76
CA PRO A 175 -10.82 -4.58 -20.56
C PRO A 175 -12.28 -4.48 -20.11
N GLU A 176 -13.15 -5.39 -20.56
CA GLU A 176 -14.57 -5.42 -20.18
C GLU A 176 -14.80 -5.56 -18.67
N ARG A 177 -13.96 -6.34 -17.98
CA ARG A 177 -14.01 -6.51 -16.52
C ARG A 177 -13.71 -5.20 -15.80
N PHE A 178 -12.80 -4.41 -16.35
CA PHE A 178 -12.25 -3.21 -15.74
C PHE A 178 -12.92 -1.90 -16.20
N THR A 179 -13.85 -1.99 -17.16
CA THR A 179 -14.73 -0.89 -17.57
C THR A 179 -16.18 -1.09 -17.07
N SER A 180 -16.42 -1.94 -16.08
CA SER A 180 -17.79 -2.23 -15.61
C SER A 180 -18.43 -1.05 -14.85
N SER A 181 -19.74 -1.11 -14.59
CA SER A 181 -20.44 -0.10 -13.78
C SER A 181 -19.90 -0.01 -12.36
N GLU A 182 -19.37 -1.11 -11.82
CA GLU A 182 -18.68 -1.17 -10.53
C GLU A 182 -17.39 -0.34 -10.50
N THR A 183 -16.81 -0.08 -11.67
CA THR A 183 -15.60 0.76 -11.84
C THR A 183 -15.92 2.23 -12.09
N PHE A 184 -17.20 2.61 -12.21
CA PHE A 184 -17.67 3.95 -12.56
C PHE A 184 -17.13 4.46 -13.91
N LEU A 185 -16.90 3.54 -14.85
CA LEU A 185 -16.39 3.81 -16.19
C LEU A 185 -17.41 3.44 -17.28
N ASP A 186 -18.70 3.74 -17.06
CA ASP A 186 -19.78 3.40 -18.00
C ASP A 186 -19.57 3.98 -19.40
N ASP A 187 -19.04 5.21 -19.51
CA ASP A 187 -18.70 5.84 -20.80
C ASP A 187 -17.61 5.04 -21.55
N SER A 188 -16.67 4.48 -20.78
CA SER A 188 -15.58 3.66 -21.31
C SER A 188 -16.10 2.28 -21.74
N ARG A 189 -17.04 1.71 -20.98
CA ARG A 189 -17.77 0.51 -21.37
C ARG A 189 -18.50 0.73 -22.68
N HIS A 190 -19.23 1.83 -22.82
CA HIS A 190 -19.99 2.12 -24.02
C HIS A 190 -19.07 2.25 -25.23
N ALA A 191 -17.95 2.97 -25.09
CA ALA A 191 -16.93 3.07 -26.12
C ALA A 191 -16.36 1.70 -26.51
N LEU A 192 -16.05 0.86 -25.52
CA LEU A 192 -15.55 -0.50 -25.73
C LEU A 192 -16.59 -1.38 -26.43
N THR A 193 -17.84 -1.43 -25.97
CA THR A 193 -18.89 -2.27 -26.56
C THR A 193 -19.18 -1.91 -28.02
N MET A 194 -19.19 -0.61 -28.35
CA MET A 194 -19.47 -0.15 -29.73
C MET A 194 -18.35 -0.52 -30.72
N THR A 195 -17.12 -0.69 -30.24
CA THR A 195 -15.94 -0.93 -31.11
C THR A 195 -15.10 -2.12 -30.63
N SER A 196 -15.70 -3.06 -29.88
CA SER A 196 -14.98 -4.12 -29.15
C SER A 196 -14.17 -5.00 -30.12
N HIS A 197 -14.77 -5.36 -31.25
CA HIS A 197 -14.13 -6.15 -32.30
C HIS A 197 -12.89 -5.48 -32.94
N MET A 198 -12.72 -4.16 -32.79
CA MET A 198 -11.56 -3.42 -33.29
C MET A 198 -10.56 -3.06 -32.18
N ILE A 199 -11.05 -2.67 -30.99
CA ILE A 199 -10.22 -2.24 -29.88
C ILE A 199 -9.57 -3.43 -29.16
N ALA A 200 -10.32 -4.50 -28.88
CA ALA A 200 -9.81 -5.64 -28.12
C ALA A 200 -8.59 -6.31 -28.78
N PRO A 201 -8.55 -6.52 -30.12
CA PRO A 201 -7.35 -7.00 -30.79
C PRO A 201 -6.14 -6.07 -30.60
N LYS A 202 -6.32 -4.75 -30.69
CA LYS A 202 -5.22 -3.78 -30.50
C LYS A 202 -4.67 -3.81 -29.07
N LEU A 203 -5.54 -3.88 -28.06
CA LEU A 203 -5.12 -4.02 -26.66
C LEU A 203 -4.36 -5.32 -26.42
N ARG A 204 -4.79 -6.41 -27.07
CA ARG A 204 -4.09 -7.70 -27.04
C ARG A 204 -2.71 -7.62 -27.69
N VAL A 205 -2.56 -6.93 -28.82
CA VAL A 205 -1.25 -6.69 -29.45
C VAL A 205 -0.30 -5.93 -28.51
N ILE A 206 -0.79 -4.93 -27.76
CA ILE A 206 0.01 -4.25 -26.73
C ILE A 206 0.43 -5.23 -25.62
N ALA A 207 -0.50 -6.05 -25.12
CA ALA A 207 -0.21 -7.04 -24.08
C ALA A 207 0.85 -8.06 -24.55
N ASP A 208 0.74 -8.55 -25.79
CA ASP A 208 1.67 -9.51 -26.37
C ASP A 208 3.06 -8.90 -26.60
N PHE A 209 3.14 -7.63 -27.01
CA PHE A 209 4.41 -6.90 -27.05
C PHE A 209 5.07 -6.84 -25.66
N LEU A 210 4.32 -6.51 -24.61
CA LEU A 210 4.85 -6.45 -23.24
C LEU A 210 5.33 -7.83 -22.77
N ARG A 211 4.65 -8.91 -23.13
CA ARG A 211 5.10 -10.29 -22.84
C ARG A 211 6.43 -10.62 -23.52
N LEU A 212 6.54 -10.35 -24.82
CA LEU A 212 7.77 -10.61 -25.57
C LEU A 212 8.94 -9.76 -25.04
N MET A 213 8.67 -8.51 -24.64
CA MET A 213 9.66 -7.64 -24.00
C MET A 213 10.19 -8.23 -22.68
N LEU A 214 9.43 -9.06 -21.98
CA LEU A 214 9.81 -9.60 -20.67
C LEU A 214 10.39 -11.01 -20.72
N LYS A 215 10.31 -11.70 -21.87
CA LYS A 215 10.95 -13.01 -22.06
C LYS A 215 12.45 -12.87 -22.24
N GLU A 216 13.25 -13.54 -21.40
CA GLU A 216 14.71 -13.50 -21.49
C GLU A 216 15.27 -14.47 -22.55
N GLU A 217 14.58 -15.59 -22.84
CA GLU A 217 15.10 -16.67 -23.72
C GLU A 217 14.55 -16.62 -25.16
N VAL A 218 13.29 -16.22 -25.35
CA VAL A 218 12.61 -16.15 -26.65
C VAL A 218 11.92 -14.79 -26.77
N GLY A 219 12.74 -13.77 -27.09
CA GLY A 219 12.30 -12.40 -27.31
C GLY A 219 11.69 -12.19 -28.70
N PHE A 220 11.88 -10.99 -29.26
CA PHE A 220 11.41 -10.66 -30.61
C PHE A 220 12.17 -11.45 -31.68
N ASP A 221 11.45 -12.06 -32.63
CA ASP A 221 12.06 -12.79 -33.74
C ASP A 221 12.81 -11.81 -34.68
N PRO A 222 14.13 -11.97 -34.88
CA PRO A 222 14.91 -11.11 -35.76
C PRO A 222 14.44 -11.11 -37.23
N LYS A 223 13.70 -12.13 -37.67
CA LYS A 223 13.19 -12.24 -39.05
C LYS A 223 11.88 -11.48 -39.26
N THR A 224 10.90 -11.69 -38.39
CA THR A 224 9.54 -11.15 -38.56
C THR A 224 9.27 -9.88 -37.74
N GLN A 225 10.09 -9.62 -36.72
CA GLN A 225 9.83 -8.58 -35.70
C GLN A 225 11.01 -7.61 -35.49
N LYS A 226 11.96 -7.56 -36.42
CA LYS A 226 13.14 -6.68 -36.35
C LYS A 226 12.80 -5.21 -36.10
N VAL A 227 11.67 -4.74 -36.64
CA VAL A 227 11.17 -3.36 -36.53
C VAL A 227 10.93 -2.94 -35.08
N PHE A 228 10.69 -3.90 -34.18
CA PHE A 228 10.37 -3.65 -32.78
C PHE A 228 11.58 -3.63 -31.85
N VAL A 229 12.78 -4.04 -32.29
CA VAL A 229 13.98 -4.13 -31.42
C VAL A 229 14.33 -2.79 -30.79
N ASP A 230 14.22 -1.69 -31.52
CA ASP A 230 14.51 -0.36 -31.00
C ASP A 230 13.38 0.18 -30.11
N ALA A 231 12.12 -0.16 -30.42
CA ALA A 231 10.98 0.18 -29.59
C ALA A 231 11.03 -0.55 -28.25
N GLU A 232 11.32 -1.86 -28.27
CA GLU A 232 11.56 -2.70 -27.09
C GLU A 232 12.58 -2.05 -26.15
N LYS A 233 13.79 -1.76 -26.66
CA LYS A 233 14.85 -1.15 -25.85
C LYS A 233 14.43 0.18 -25.22
N LEU A 234 13.72 1.02 -25.97
CA LEU A 234 13.23 2.31 -25.48
C LEU A 234 12.17 2.11 -24.38
N VAL A 235 11.12 1.34 -24.68
CA VAL A 235 10.00 1.07 -23.77
C VAL A 235 10.51 0.44 -22.47
N ARG A 236 11.33 -0.61 -22.57
CA ARG A 236 11.93 -1.28 -21.41
C ARG A 236 12.72 -0.28 -20.54
N ARG A 237 13.56 0.55 -21.16
CA ARG A 237 14.37 1.55 -20.43
C ARG A 237 13.52 2.59 -19.72
N GLU A 238 12.53 3.16 -20.39
CA GLU A 238 11.70 4.22 -19.81
C GLU A 238 10.77 3.67 -18.72
N LEU A 239 10.22 2.46 -18.88
CA LEU A 239 9.46 1.79 -17.83
C LEU A 239 10.31 1.48 -16.59
N LEU A 240 11.55 1.01 -16.77
CA LEU A 240 12.47 0.78 -15.64
C LEU A 240 12.78 2.08 -14.88
N LYS A 241 13.09 3.17 -15.60
CA LYS A 241 13.29 4.49 -14.97
C LYS A 241 12.03 4.97 -14.25
N TRP A 242 10.86 4.78 -14.85
CA TRP A 242 9.59 5.16 -14.23
C TRP A 242 9.35 4.35 -12.95
N LEU A 243 9.51 3.02 -12.97
CA LEU A 243 9.38 2.18 -11.79
C LEU A 243 10.37 2.54 -10.69
N GLN A 244 11.62 2.86 -11.06
CA GLN A 244 12.61 3.33 -10.10
C GLN A 244 12.17 4.63 -9.42
N ARG A 245 11.57 5.58 -10.18
CA ARG A 245 10.97 6.80 -9.61
C ARG A 245 9.78 6.49 -8.71
N GLN A 246 8.88 5.59 -9.11
CA GLN A 246 7.72 5.20 -8.31
C GLN A 246 8.14 4.54 -7.00
N ALA A 247 9.17 3.68 -7.04
CA ALA A 247 9.73 2.99 -5.90
C ALA A 247 10.66 3.88 -5.05
N ASN A 248 10.93 5.12 -5.43
CA ASN A 248 11.72 6.05 -4.62
C ASN A 248 10.81 6.83 -3.67
N VAL A 249 10.40 6.18 -2.58
CA VAL A 249 9.58 6.76 -1.51
C VAL A 249 10.21 6.52 -0.15
N ASP A 250 9.99 7.44 0.78
CA ASP A 250 10.45 7.29 2.17
C ASP A 250 9.70 6.15 2.86
N ASN A 251 10.43 5.20 3.45
CA ASN A 251 9.82 4.09 4.20
C ASN A 251 9.38 4.57 5.59
N VAL A 252 8.16 5.09 5.67
CA VAL A 252 7.56 5.61 6.91
C VAL A 252 6.49 4.69 7.51
N LEU A 253 6.15 3.58 6.83
CA LEU A 253 5.01 2.72 7.18
C LEU A 253 4.99 2.26 8.65
N GLU A 254 6.14 1.84 9.19
CA GLU A 254 6.21 1.38 10.59
C GLU A 254 5.88 2.52 11.57
N THR A 255 6.31 3.74 11.23
CA THR A 255 5.99 4.94 12.00
C THR A 255 4.53 5.33 11.83
N ASP A 256 4.01 5.29 10.59
CA ASP A 256 2.60 5.54 10.30
C ASP A 256 1.69 4.61 11.08
N MET A 257 1.99 3.31 11.12
CA MET A 257 1.19 2.33 11.86
C MET A 257 1.17 2.61 13.37
N VAL A 258 2.32 2.98 13.96
CA VAL A 258 2.38 3.39 15.37
C VAL A 258 1.49 4.61 15.60
N LEU A 259 1.61 5.63 14.75
CA LEU A 259 0.84 6.86 14.84
C LEU A 259 -0.66 6.63 14.61
N GLU A 260 -1.05 5.79 13.65
CA GLU A 260 -2.41 5.38 13.38
C GLU A 260 -3.01 4.64 14.57
N THR A 261 -2.23 3.77 15.22
CA THR A 261 -2.69 3.07 16.42
C THR A 261 -3.02 4.07 17.53
N TYR A 262 -2.17 5.09 17.75
CA TYR A 262 -2.49 6.18 18.70
C TYR A 262 -3.69 7.01 18.25
N ASN A 263 -3.80 7.33 16.96
CA ASN A 263 -4.93 8.11 16.43
C ASN A 263 -6.27 7.37 16.56
N ALA A 264 -6.28 6.05 16.42
CA ALA A 264 -7.49 5.23 16.52
C ALA A 264 -8.15 5.32 17.91
N HIS A 265 -7.41 5.70 18.95
CA HIS A 265 -7.99 5.99 20.28
C HIS A 265 -8.94 7.18 20.26
N PHE A 266 -8.68 8.14 19.39
CA PHE A 266 -9.42 9.39 19.26
C PHE A 266 -10.45 9.35 18.14
N ASP A 267 -10.60 8.21 17.44
CA ASP A 267 -11.68 8.02 16.50
C ASP A 267 -12.98 7.66 17.23
N ARG A 268 -14.08 8.33 16.86
CA ARG A 268 -15.43 8.05 17.37
C ARG A 268 -16.17 7.03 16.52
N ILE A 269 -15.70 6.79 15.29
CA ILE A 269 -16.31 5.88 14.35
C ILE A 269 -15.92 4.45 14.73
N PRO A 270 -16.90 3.54 14.94
CA PRO A 270 -16.59 2.14 15.16
C PRO A 270 -15.92 1.56 13.92
N HIS A 271 -14.70 1.05 14.07
CA HIS A 271 -14.01 0.33 13.00
C HIS A 271 -14.66 -1.04 12.81
N ARG A 272 -15.41 -1.19 11.71
CA ARG A 272 -16.10 -2.44 11.37
C ARG A 272 -15.38 -3.12 10.23
N VAL A 273 -15.10 -4.41 10.40
CA VAL A 273 -14.62 -5.29 9.33
C VAL A 273 -15.78 -6.16 8.88
N TYR A 274 -16.04 -6.19 7.59
CA TYR A 274 -17.08 -7.01 6.99
C TYR A 274 -16.43 -8.18 6.26
N MET A 275 -16.85 -9.41 6.58
CA MET A 275 -16.36 -10.60 5.89
C MET A 275 -17.51 -11.54 5.54
N PRO A 276 -17.58 -12.03 4.30
CA PRO A 276 -18.48 -13.11 3.90
C PRO A 276 -18.30 -14.36 4.77
N ALA A 277 -19.41 -15.02 5.10
CA ALA A 277 -19.46 -16.22 5.94
C ALA A 277 -18.63 -17.36 5.33
N ASN A 278 -18.71 -17.56 4.02
CA ASN A 278 -17.94 -18.59 3.32
C ASN A 278 -16.41 -18.36 3.42
N LEU A 279 -15.93 -17.12 3.36
CA LEU A 279 -14.51 -16.77 3.52
C LEU A 279 -14.05 -17.02 4.96
N LEU A 280 -14.88 -16.71 5.96
CA LEU A 280 -14.58 -17.01 7.36
C LEU A 280 -14.47 -18.52 7.60
N MET A 281 -15.39 -19.32 7.05
CA MET A 281 -15.34 -20.78 7.16
C MET A 281 -14.10 -21.35 6.45
N LYS A 282 -13.76 -20.85 5.26
CA LYS A 282 -12.52 -21.23 4.55
C LYS A 282 -11.28 -20.88 5.36
N LEU A 283 -11.23 -19.69 5.96
CA LEU A 283 -10.14 -19.27 6.85
C LEU A 283 -10.04 -20.18 8.08
N SER A 284 -11.17 -20.50 8.70
CA SER A 284 -11.28 -21.44 9.84
C SER A 284 -10.66 -22.80 9.50
N ASN A 285 -11.07 -23.37 8.36
CA ASN A 285 -10.54 -24.65 7.87
C ASN A 285 -9.06 -24.57 7.52
N MET A 286 -8.63 -23.48 6.87
CA MET A 286 -7.22 -23.27 6.51
C MET A 286 -6.33 -23.18 7.76
N LEU A 287 -6.75 -22.44 8.79
CA LEU A 287 -6.02 -22.33 10.05
C LEU A 287 -5.88 -23.69 10.74
N LYS A 288 -6.96 -24.49 10.74
CA LYS A 288 -6.92 -25.85 11.32
C LYS A 288 -6.06 -26.81 10.53
N PHE A 289 -6.14 -26.76 9.20
CA PHE A 289 -5.37 -27.63 8.31
C PHE A 289 -3.86 -27.35 8.40
N PHE A 290 -3.46 -26.08 8.49
CA PHE A 290 -2.06 -25.68 8.63
C PHE A 290 -1.64 -25.45 10.08
N GLY A 291 -2.37 -26.01 11.05
CA GLY A 291 -2.14 -25.83 12.49
C GLY A 291 -0.70 -26.10 12.91
N ASP A 292 -0.12 -27.20 12.42
CA ASP A 292 1.25 -27.62 12.76
C ASP A 292 2.33 -26.64 12.24
N GLN A 293 2.00 -25.81 11.26
CA GLN A 293 2.89 -24.77 10.73
C GLN A 293 2.72 -23.43 11.47
N LEU A 294 1.63 -23.25 12.20
CA LEU A 294 1.42 -22.10 13.05
C LEU A 294 2.31 -22.26 14.29
N ARG A 295 3.30 -21.38 14.43
CA ARG A 295 4.18 -21.33 15.62
C ARG A 295 3.42 -20.78 16.84
N ILE A 296 2.48 -21.56 17.36
CA ILE A 296 1.69 -21.28 18.57
C ILE A 296 2.45 -21.87 19.76
N SER A 297 2.63 -21.10 20.84
CA SER A 297 3.33 -21.59 22.02
C SER A 297 2.34 -22.36 22.90
N GLU A 298 2.78 -23.48 23.48
CA GLU A 298 1.94 -24.22 24.43
C GLU A 298 1.58 -23.33 25.62
N HIS A 299 0.31 -23.40 26.02
CA HIS A 299 -0.34 -22.69 27.12
C HIS A 299 -0.45 -21.15 26.95
N ASP A 300 -0.26 -20.62 25.73
CA ASP A 300 -0.45 -19.20 25.46
C ASP A 300 -1.92 -18.86 25.07
N GLU A 301 -2.24 -17.56 25.03
CA GLU A 301 -3.59 -17.10 24.69
C GLU A 301 -3.98 -17.45 23.24
N MET A 302 -2.99 -17.58 22.34
CA MET A 302 -3.23 -17.94 20.94
C MET A 302 -3.66 -19.40 20.81
N GLU A 303 -3.13 -20.30 21.63
CA GLU A 303 -3.58 -21.70 21.70
C GLU A 303 -5.05 -21.79 22.15
N LYS A 304 -5.43 -21.05 23.18
CA LYS A 304 -6.83 -20.99 23.65
C LYS A 304 -7.76 -20.52 22.54
N LEU A 305 -7.42 -19.44 21.84
CA LEU A 305 -8.20 -18.95 20.71
C LEU A 305 -8.25 -19.97 19.55
N TYR A 306 -7.11 -20.59 19.23
CA TYR A 306 -7.02 -21.59 18.16
C TYR A 306 -7.86 -22.83 18.45
N SER A 307 -7.89 -23.31 19.70
CA SER A 307 -8.70 -24.47 20.11
C SER A 307 -10.21 -24.24 19.90
N GLN A 308 -10.68 -23.01 20.02
CA GLN A 308 -12.09 -22.62 19.85
C GLN A 308 -12.54 -22.51 18.38
N ILE A 309 -11.60 -22.53 17.43
CA ILE A 309 -11.91 -22.43 16.00
C ILE A 309 -12.59 -23.73 15.53
N PRO A 310 -13.79 -23.68 14.93
CA PRO A 310 -14.46 -24.87 14.40
C PRO A 310 -13.89 -25.33 13.05
N VAL A 311 -14.14 -26.58 12.68
CA VAL A 311 -13.90 -27.12 11.32
C VAL A 311 -15.25 -27.29 10.63
N TRP A 312 -15.33 -26.85 9.39
CA TRP A 312 -16.54 -26.84 8.58
C TRP A 312 -16.45 -27.86 7.45
N GLU A 313 -17.52 -28.61 7.21
CA GLU A 313 -17.61 -29.50 6.04
C GLU A 313 -17.65 -28.70 4.73
N GLU A 314 -16.99 -29.21 3.69
CA GLU A 314 -16.92 -28.52 2.39
C GLU A 314 -18.30 -28.32 1.75
N SER A 315 -19.23 -29.26 1.98
CA SER A 315 -20.62 -29.16 1.53
C SER A 315 -21.34 -27.95 2.13
N VAL A 316 -21.09 -27.65 3.40
CA VAL A 316 -21.66 -26.50 4.13
C VAL A 316 -21.02 -25.20 3.65
N VAL A 317 -19.70 -25.18 3.46
CA VAL A 317 -18.98 -24.01 2.93
C VAL A 317 -19.48 -23.64 1.53
N ARG A 318 -19.73 -24.64 0.66
CA ARG A 318 -20.24 -24.40 -0.71
C ARG A 318 -21.70 -23.95 -0.74
N ARG A 319 -22.53 -24.41 0.21
CA ARG A 319 -23.95 -24.02 0.32
C ARG A 319 -24.16 -22.65 0.95
N THR A 320 -23.13 -22.11 1.62
CA THR A 320 -23.18 -20.77 2.20
C THR A 320 -22.93 -19.77 1.08
N GLU A 321 -24.00 -19.13 0.61
CA GLU A 321 -23.93 -18.09 -0.42
C GLU A 321 -23.09 -16.88 0.02
N ASP A 322 -22.52 -16.16 -0.94
CA ASP A 322 -21.75 -14.92 -0.72
C ASP A 322 -22.58 -13.80 -0.05
N GLU A 323 -23.90 -13.97 0.10
CA GLU A 323 -24.84 -12.98 0.62
C GLU A 323 -24.78 -12.82 2.16
N GLN A 324 -24.36 -13.86 2.89
CA GLN A 324 -24.22 -13.75 4.36
C GLN A 324 -22.91 -13.08 4.73
N VAL A 325 -22.98 -11.80 5.13
CA VAL A 325 -21.82 -11.02 5.55
C VAL A 325 -21.86 -10.78 7.06
N HIS A 326 -20.79 -11.15 7.76
CA HIS A 326 -20.61 -10.86 9.17
C HIS A 326 -19.86 -9.54 9.37
N SER A 327 -20.27 -8.77 10.38
CA SER A 327 -19.57 -7.56 10.79
C SER A 327 -18.88 -7.74 12.13
N PHE A 328 -17.57 -7.50 12.18
CA PHE A 328 -16.76 -7.53 13.39
C PHE A 328 -16.45 -6.10 13.82
N LEU A 329 -16.69 -5.80 15.09
CA LEU A 329 -16.25 -4.54 15.67
C LEU A 329 -14.81 -4.69 16.15
N VAL A 330 -13.89 -3.98 15.52
CA VAL A 330 -12.48 -3.97 15.91
C VAL A 330 -12.32 -3.05 17.11
N ASN A 331 -11.84 -3.61 18.22
CA ASN A 331 -11.48 -2.80 19.38
C ASN A 331 -10.11 -2.16 19.15
N CYS A 332 -10.09 -0.92 18.67
CA CYS A 332 -8.86 -0.16 18.49
C CYS A 332 -8.37 0.55 19.77
N ARG A 333 -9.13 0.51 20.87
CA ARG A 333 -8.84 1.26 22.12
C ARG A 333 -8.23 0.39 23.22
N TRP A 334 -7.23 -0.41 22.86
CA TRP A 334 -6.62 -1.35 23.80
C TRP A 334 -5.38 -0.79 24.52
N ILE A 335 -4.62 0.14 23.92
CA ILE A 335 -3.40 0.74 24.54
C ILE A 335 -3.73 1.52 25.83
N SER A 336 -4.95 2.06 25.94
CA SER A 336 -5.37 2.88 27.09
C SER A 336 -5.83 2.08 28.30
N LYS A 337 -5.87 0.74 28.21
CA LYS A 337 -6.25 -0.10 29.34
C LYS A 337 -5.04 -0.29 30.25
N THR A 338 -5.21 0.02 31.53
CA THR A 338 -4.17 0.01 32.58
C THR A 338 -3.83 -1.39 33.10
N ASP A 339 -4.32 -2.44 32.46
CA ASP A 339 -4.01 -3.82 32.86
C ASP A 339 -2.60 -4.18 32.40
N ASP A 340 -1.80 -4.81 33.26
CA ASP A 340 -0.41 -5.21 32.95
C ASP A 340 -0.29 -6.13 31.71
N ASP A 341 -1.39 -6.79 31.32
CA ASP A 341 -1.50 -7.64 30.12
C ASP A 341 -1.75 -6.88 28.81
N MET A 342 -2.06 -5.58 28.89
CA MET A 342 -2.35 -4.70 27.75
C MET A 342 -1.17 -3.80 27.36
N VAL A 343 0.02 -4.07 27.90
CA VAL A 343 1.25 -3.38 27.52
C VAL A 343 1.49 -3.52 26.02
N ALA A 344 1.60 -2.38 25.34
CA ALA A 344 1.80 -2.33 23.89
C ALA A 344 3.24 -2.66 23.52
N VAL A 345 3.40 -3.61 22.60
CA VAL A 345 4.69 -4.02 22.05
C VAL A 345 4.64 -3.99 20.52
N ILE A 346 5.81 -3.87 19.90
CA ILE A 346 5.94 -4.11 18.46
C ILE A 346 6.21 -5.59 18.26
N CYS A 347 5.29 -6.31 17.62
CA CYS A 347 5.47 -7.73 17.34
C CYS A 347 6.73 -7.93 16.45
N PRO A 348 7.71 -8.75 16.85
CA PRO A 348 8.94 -8.96 16.07
C PRO A 348 8.68 -9.52 14.66
N MET A 349 7.62 -10.34 14.54
CA MET A 349 7.24 -10.99 13.28
C MET A 349 6.55 -10.01 12.32
N CYS A 350 5.46 -9.37 12.75
CA CYS A 350 4.65 -8.51 11.87
C CYS A 350 4.97 -7.02 11.94
N ARG A 351 5.86 -6.59 12.86
CA ARG A 351 6.16 -5.19 13.20
C ARG A 351 4.92 -4.32 13.40
N CYS A 352 3.78 -4.92 13.76
CA CYS A 352 2.56 -4.21 14.12
C CYS A 352 2.54 -3.96 15.64
N PRO A 353 1.99 -2.81 16.08
CA PRO A 353 1.58 -2.60 17.45
C PRO A 353 0.55 -3.65 17.88
N MET A 354 0.85 -4.40 18.95
CA MET A 354 -0.04 -5.44 19.48
C MET A 354 0.05 -5.52 21.02
N PRO A 355 -0.98 -6.05 21.70
CA PRO A 355 -0.90 -6.37 23.12
C PRO A 355 0.16 -7.45 23.38
N ARG A 356 0.97 -7.29 24.44
CA ARG A 356 2.04 -8.24 24.80
C ARG A 356 1.57 -9.68 24.88
N ARG A 357 0.38 -9.92 25.44
CA ARG A 357 -0.23 -11.26 25.58
C ARG A 357 -0.45 -12.01 24.25
N LEU A 358 -0.51 -11.31 23.12
CA LEU A 358 -0.69 -11.87 21.77
C LEU A 358 0.62 -11.94 20.98
N THR A 359 1.75 -11.70 21.64
CA THR A 359 3.07 -11.68 21.02
C THR A 359 4.04 -12.59 21.75
N ARG A 360 5.15 -12.91 21.09
CA ARG A 360 6.20 -13.73 21.69
C ARG A 360 6.90 -13.00 22.86
N PRO A 361 7.48 -13.74 23.82
CA PRO A 361 8.16 -13.16 24.98
C PRO A 361 9.34 -12.24 24.65
N ASP A 362 9.93 -12.38 23.46
CA ASP A 362 11.07 -11.60 22.95
C ASP A 362 10.67 -10.23 22.37
N ALA A 363 9.38 -9.89 22.36
CA ALA A 363 8.90 -8.62 21.86
C ALA A 363 9.41 -7.43 22.70
N GLN A 364 9.97 -6.43 22.03
CA GLN A 364 10.44 -5.22 22.69
C GLN A 364 9.26 -4.44 23.26
N VAL A 365 9.34 -4.11 24.55
CA VAL A 365 8.33 -3.30 25.24
C VAL A 365 8.39 -1.86 24.75
N GLY A 366 7.22 -1.33 24.36
CA GLY A 366 7.06 0.03 23.85
C GLY A 366 6.91 0.10 22.33
N LEU A 367 6.20 1.13 21.88
CA LEU A 367 5.90 1.38 20.46
C LEU A 367 6.91 2.29 19.76
N ILE A 368 7.86 2.85 20.51
CA ILE A 368 8.87 3.77 19.97
C ILE A 368 10.20 3.03 19.94
N VAL A 369 10.79 2.95 18.75
CA VAL A 369 12.12 2.39 18.56
C VAL A 369 13.12 3.37 19.14
N ARG A 370 13.64 3.04 20.32
CA ARG A 370 14.83 3.71 20.86
C ARG A 370 16.02 3.10 20.14
N HIS A 371 16.66 3.85 19.26
CA HIS A 371 18.01 3.45 18.86
C HIS A 371 18.89 3.55 20.09
N GLY A 372 19.52 2.43 20.43
CA GLY A 372 20.55 2.42 21.47
C GLY A 372 21.57 3.50 21.13
N THR A 373 21.99 4.25 22.14
CA THR A 373 23.25 4.99 22.08
C THR A 373 24.28 4.00 21.57
N SER A 374 24.93 4.36 20.45
CA SER A 374 26.01 3.57 19.83
C SER A 374 26.87 2.97 20.93
N ASP A 375 27.17 1.67 20.82
CA ASP A 375 28.03 0.94 21.75
C ASP A 375 29.23 1.84 22.12
N GLU A 376 29.24 2.39 23.35
CA GLU A 376 30.23 3.38 23.80
C GLU A 376 31.66 2.80 23.72
N LYS A 377 31.74 1.47 23.67
CA LYS A 377 32.95 0.66 23.53
C LYS A 377 33.42 0.52 22.08
N ASN A 378 32.66 0.98 21.08
CA ASN A 378 33.11 0.89 19.69
C ASN A 378 34.13 2.02 19.41
N PRO A 379 35.42 1.69 19.22
CA PRO A 379 36.48 2.69 19.07
C PRO A 379 36.24 3.57 17.83
N ARG A 380 35.56 3.05 16.80
CA ARG A 380 35.23 3.77 15.57
C ARG A 380 34.25 4.93 15.80
N HIS A 381 33.41 4.87 16.83
CA HIS A 381 32.48 5.95 17.18
C HIS A 381 33.24 7.18 17.73
N LYS A 382 34.28 6.94 18.54
CA LYS A 382 35.15 8.00 19.06
C LYS A 382 35.89 8.71 17.93
N LEU A 383 36.39 7.94 16.95
CA LEU A 383 37.05 8.51 15.77
C LEU A 383 36.09 9.37 14.93
N GLU A 384 34.84 8.92 14.75
CA GLU A 384 33.82 9.68 14.02
C GLU A 384 33.45 11.00 14.73
N GLN A 385 33.33 10.99 16.06
CA GLN A 385 33.07 12.19 16.84
C GLN A 385 34.24 13.19 16.74
N LEU A 386 35.47 12.70 16.86
CA LEU A 386 36.68 13.51 16.74
C LEU A 386 36.79 14.16 15.34
N LEU A 387 36.56 13.40 14.26
CA LEU A 387 36.59 13.93 12.89
C LEU A 387 35.50 14.98 12.63
N ARG A 388 34.39 14.98 13.38
CA ARG A 388 33.35 16.00 13.28
C ARG A 388 33.75 17.32 13.92
N GLU A 389 34.55 17.26 14.99
CA GLU A 389 34.99 18.42 15.76
C GLU A 389 36.28 19.06 15.19
N LEU A 390 37.06 18.29 14.43
CA LEU A 390 38.28 18.77 13.76
C LEU A 390 38.01 19.51 12.44
N SER A 391 38.97 20.33 12.04
CA SER A 391 39.04 20.88 10.68
C SER A 391 39.18 19.74 9.66
N PRO A 392 38.73 19.91 8.40
CA PRO A 392 38.83 18.87 7.38
C PRO A 392 40.24 18.30 7.26
N VAL A 393 40.37 17.01 7.55
CA VAL A 393 41.62 16.25 7.52
C VAL A 393 42.03 16.01 6.06
N GLN A 394 43.28 16.30 5.69
CA GLN A 394 43.77 16.14 4.31
C GLN A 394 44.39 14.77 4.04
N ALA A 395 44.68 14.00 5.09
CA ALA A 395 45.29 12.68 5.00
C ALA A 395 44.53 11.68 4.11
N LEU A 396 45.28 10.93 3.30
CA LEU A 396 44.77 9.95 2.35
C LEU A 396 44.81 8.50 2.86
N ASP A 397 45.56 8.21 3.91
CA ASP A 397 45.67 6.89 4.54
C ASP A 397 45.71 6.98 6.08
N LEU A 398 45.58 5.84 6.76
CA LEU A 398 45.55 5.80 8.24
C LEU A 398 46.87 6.28 8.89
N GLN A 399 47.99 6.20 8.17
CA GLN A 399 49.30 6.63 8.65
C GLN A 399 49.43 8.15 8.62
N GLN A 400 48.96 8.78 7.54
CA GLN A 400 48.86 10.23 7.39
C GLN A 400 47.87 10.81 8.39
N ILE A 401 46.73 10.14 8.67
CA ILE A 401 45.77 10.60 9.70
C ILE A 401 46.45 10.64 11.07
N ARG A 402 47.28 9.64 11.38
CA ARG A 402 48.05 9.62 12.64
C ARG A 402 49.00 10.81 12.73
N GLU A 403 49.78 11.07 11.68
CA GLU A 403 50.74 12.19 11.63
C GLU A 403 50.03 13.54 11.72
N GLU A 404 48.88 13.69 11.06
CA GLU A 404 48.03 14.88 11.11
C GLU A 404 47.42 15.07 12.51
N PHE A 405 46.97 13.99 13.17
CA PHE A 405 46.45 14.02 14.55
C PHE A 405 47.54 14.35 15.57
N GLU A 406 48.77 13.83 15.42
CA GLU A 406 49.92 14.19 16.27
C GLU A 406 50.29 15.68 16.11
N SER A 407 50.22 16.20 14.88
CA SER A 407 50.47 17.60 14.57
C SER A 407 49.39 18.51 15.16
N LEU A 408 48.11 18.16 14.98
CA LEU A 408 46.98 18.87 15.57
C LEU A 408 47.01 18.83 17.10
N ARG A 409 47.41 17.70 17.70
CA ARG A 409 47.54 17.58 19.16
C ARG A 409 48.59 18.54 19.70
N SER A 410 49.71 18.66 19.00
CA SER A 410 50.79 19.59 19.35
C SER A 410 50.34 21.04 19.20
N TYR A 411 49.56 21.35 18.15
CA TYR A 411 48.96 22.66 17.94
C TYR A 411 47.98 23.06 19.05
N TYR A 412 46.98 22.21 19.37
CA TYR A 412 45.97 22.50 20.40
C TYR A 412 46.56 22.59 21.82
N ARG A 413 47.66 21.87 22.08
CA ARG A 413 48.43 21.98 23.32
C ARG A 413 49.24 23.28 23.41
N GLY A 414 49.65 23.84 22.26
CA GLY A 414 50.42 25.08 22.16
C GLY A 414 49.59 26.36 22.09
N LEU A 415 48.25 26.26 22.01
CA LEU A 415 47.35 27.42 22.07
C LEU A 415 47.42 28.11 23.44
N ASN A 416 47.12 29.41 23.48
CA ASN A 416 47.00 30.19 24.71
C ASN A 416 45.58 30.79 24.81
N PRO A 417 44.69 30.27 25.69
CA PRO A 417 44.90 29.14 26.59
C PRO A 417 44.91 27.77 25.87
N PRO A 418 45.63 26.76 26.39
CA PRO A 418 45.67 25.42 25.78
C PRO A 418 44.31 24.73 25.78
N ASN A 419 43.96 24.08 24.67
CA ASN A 419 42.73 23.29 24.58
C ASN A 419 43.00 21.84 25.04
N TYR A 420 43.00 21.63 26.36
CA TYR A 420 43.26 20.33 26.97
C TYR A 420 42.20 19.27 26.61
N GLN A 421 40.95 19.68 26.39
CA GLN A 421 39.88 18.77 25.98
C GLN A 421 40.17 18.17 24.60
N MET A 422 40.47 19.02 23.61
CA MET A 422 40.81 18.56 22.26
C MET A 422 42.11 17.76 22.23
N THR A 423 43.09 18.14 23.06
CA THR A 423 44.35 17.39 23.21
C THR A 423 44.10 15.96 23.71
N HIS A 424 43.19 15.79 24.69
CA HIS A 424 42.80 14.48 25.20
C HIS A 424 42.01 13.66 24.18
N GLN A 425 41.04 14.27 23.49
CA GLN A 425 40.26 13.61 22.44
C GLN A 425 41.15 13.13 21.28
N LEU A 426 42.15 13.95 20.87
CA LEU A 426 43.14 13.56 19.87
C LEU A 426 44.03 12.41 20.34
N GLN A 427 44.39 12.36 21.63
CA GLN A 427 45.15 11.24 22.20
C GLN A 427 44.34 9.94 22.19
N GLU A 428 43.04 9.99 22.52
CA GLU A 428 42.14 8.83 22.38
C GLU A 428 41.99 8.41 20.91
N GLY A 429 41.85 9.37 19.99
CA GLY A 429 41.77 9.11 18.56
C GLY A 429 43.01 8.42 18.00
N LEU A 430 44.20 8.81 18.46
CA LEU A 430 45.46 8.14 18.12
C LEU A 430 45.49 6.68 18.59
N HIS A 431 45.00 6.40 19.79
CA HIS A 431 44.89 5.03 20.31
C HIS A 431 43.96 4.17 19.45
N VAL A 432 42.81 4.72 19.04
CA VAL A 432 41.87 4.05 18.13
C VAL A 432 42.50 3.76 16.76
N ILE A 433 43.29 4.68 16.21
CA ILE A 433 43.99 4.46 14.94
C ILE A 433 45.00 3.32 15.07
N GLU A 434 45.71 3.23 16.19
CA GLU A 434 46.61 2.11 16.47
C GLU A 434 45.87 0.78 16.60
N GLU A 435 44.71 0.75 17.27
CA GLU A 435 43.85 -0.44 17.33
C GLU A 435 43.36 -0.88 15.94
N LEU A 436 42.90 0.07 15.11
CA LEU A 436 42.47 -0.22 13.73
C LEU A 436 43.61 -0.75 12.87
N ARG A 437 44.84 -0.27 13.08
CA ARG A 437 46.04 -0.78 12.42
C ARG A 437 46.40 -2.20 12.89
N ASN A 438 46.27 -2.48 14.19
CA ASN A 438 46.52 -3.81 14.75
C ASN A 438 45.54 -4.86 14.20
N VAL A 439 44.31 -4.46 13.89
CA VAL A 439 43.28 -5.32 13.25
C VAL A 439 43.41 -5.36 11.71
N GLN A 440 44.45 -4.73 11.15
CA GLN A 440 44.67 -4.63 9.69
C GLN A 440 43.45 -4.08 8.92
N ALA A 441 42.69 -3.17 9.53
CA ALA A 441 41.53 -2.57 8.89
C ALA A 441 41.96 -1.71 7.68
N THR A 442 41.33 -1.91 6.53
CA THR A 442 41.65 -1.10 5.35
C THR A 442 40.94 0.26 5.42
N LYS A 443 41.46 1.26 4.68
CA LYS A 443 40.80 2.56 4.50
C LYS A 443 39.34 2.40 4.03
N GLN A 444 39.10 1.47 3.11
CA GLN A 444 37.77 1.24 2.56
C GLN A 444 36.81 0.69 3.63
N ASP A 445 37.29 -0.15 4.55
CA ASP A 445 36.47 -0.68 5.64
C ASP A 445 36.05 0.41 6.64
N VAL A 446 36.98 1.31 6.96
CA VAL A 446 36.70 2.45 7.86
C VAL A 446 35.70 3.40 7.21
N LEU A 447 35.91 3.78 5.95
CA LEU A 447 35.00 4.66 5.20
C LEU A 447 33.63 4.03 5.01
N LYS A 448 33.56 2.74 4.68
CA LYS A 448 32.31 1.99 4.54
C LYS A 448 31.54 1.99 5.87
N THR A 449 32.22 1.71 6.98
CA THR A 449 31.60 1.70 8.31
C THR A 449 31.08 3.09 8.70
N MET A 450 31.87 4.14 8.50
CA MET A 450 31.44 5.53 8.76
C MET A 450 30.24 5.92 7.90
N THR A 451 30.27 5.56 6.61
CA THR A 451 29.15 5.79 5.68
C THR A 451 27.90 5.05 6.16
N GLU A 452 28.01 3.79 6.55
CA GLU A 452 26.90 3.01 7.11
C GLU A 452 26.33 3.64 8.38
N ASN A 453 27.18 4.16 9.27
CA ASN A 453 26.77 4.85 10.48
C ASN A 453 26.06 6.17 10.19
N LEU A 454 26.57 6.97 9.25
CA LEU A 454 25.93 8.20 8.79
C LEU A 454 24.55 7.90 8.18
N VAL A 455 24.45 6.87 7.35
CA VAL A 455 23.17 6.42 6.78
C VAL A 455 22.20 5.98 7.89
N LYS A 456 22.66 5.22 8.89
CA LYS A 456 21.83 4.81 10.05
C LYS A 456 21.34 6.02 10.86
N ARG A 457 22.22 6.99 11.13
CA ARG A 457 21.85 8.23 11.84
C ARG A 457 20.85 9.06 11.06
N ASN A 458 21.06 9.23 9.76
CA ASN A 458 20.12 9.96 8.91
C ASN A 458 18.75 9.28 8.89
N LYS A 459 18.70 7.94 8.77
CA LYS A 459 17.45 7.17 8.88
C LYS A 459 16.76 7.40 10.22
N HIS A 460 17.50 7.40 11.31
CA HIS A 460 16.94 7.67 12.64
C HIS A 460 16.44 9.10 12.80
N TYR A 461 17.20 10.08 12.30
CA TYR A 461 16.77 11.47 12.28
C TYR A 461 15.45 11.64 11.52
N LEU A 462 15.34 11.05 10.32
CA LEU A 462 14.10 11.06 9.55
C LEU A 462 12.94 10.39 10.29
N TYR A 463 13.20 9.27 10.96
CA TYR A 463 12.23 8.61 11.85
C TYR A 463 11.73 9.54 12.97
N LEU A 464 12.64 10.23 13.66
CA LEU A 464 12.29 11.17 14.73
C LEU A 464 11.51 12.39 14.21
N VAL A 465 11.91 12.94 13.06
CA VAL A 465 11.18 14.04 12.40
C VAL A 465 9.76 13.60 12.02
N HIS A 466 9.61 12.39 11.51
CA HIS A 466 8.31 11.84 11.16
C HIS A 466 7.43 11.60 12.40
N LEU A 467 8.03 11.06 13.48
CA LEU A 467 7.36 10.92 14.77
C LEU A 467 6.89 12.26 15.33
N ASP A 468 7.72 13.31 15.31
CA ASP A 468 7.34 14.64 15.80
C ASP A 468 6.12 15.20 15.05
N LYS A 469 6.13 15.10 13.71
CA LYS A 469 4.97 15.48 12.88
C LYS A 469 3.73 14.66 13.24
N GLY A 470 3.90 13.36 13.43
CA GLY A 470 2.83 12.45 13.83
C GLY A 470 2.26 12.75 15.22
N MET A 471 3.10 13.04 16.19
CA MET A 471 2.71 13.38 17.57
C MET A 471 1.88 14.66 17.61
N LYS A 472 2.26 15.68 16.83
CA LYS A 472 1.45 16.90 16.66
C LYS A 472 0.05 16.58 16.11
N LYS A 473 -0.05 15.66 15.14
CA LYS A 473 -1.35 15.18 14.61
C LYS A 473 -2.17 14.44 15.68
N VAL A 474 -1.54 13.58 16.46
CA VAL A 474 -2.20 12.86 17.58
C VAL A 474 -2.74 13.84 18.61
N GLN A 475 -1.96 14.84 19.01
CA GLN A 475 -2.40 15.89 19.93
C GLN A 475 -3.58 16.69 19.38
N ALA A 476 -3.52 17.09 18.10
CA ALA A 476 -4.64 17.78 17.45
C ALA A 476 -5.91 16.91 17.42
N ASN A 477 -5.78 15.62 17.12
CA ASN A 477 -6.89 14.67 17.12
C ASN A 477 -7.48 14.46 18.52
N GLN A 478 -6.65 14.42 19.57
CA GLN A 478 -7.10 14.36 20.96
C GLN A 478 -7.95 15.59 21.31
N VAL A 479 -7.49 16.79 20.97
CA VAL A 479 -8.24 18.03 21.22
C VAL A 479 -9.58 18.02 20.46
N ASN A 480 -9.56 17.62 19.20
CA ASN A 480 -10.78 17.51 18.39
C ASN A 480 -11.75 16.47 18.93
N PHE A 481 -11.25 15.33 19.41
CA PHE A 481 -12.04 14.29 20.04
C PHE A 481 -12.73 14.78 21.30
N LEU A 482 -12.00 15.46 22.21
CA LEU A 482 -12.58 16.02 23.44
C LEU A 482 -13.67 17.05 23.15
N LYS A 483 -13.43 17.96 22.19
CA LYS A 483 -14.45 18.92 21.74
C LYS A 483 -15.69 18.23 21.15
N SER A 484 -15.47 17.21 20.32
CA SER A 484 -16.54 16.43 19.71
C SER A 484 -17.35 15.66 20.76
N LEU A 485 -16.69 15.13 21.79
CA LEU A 485 -17.32 14.44 22.91
C LEU A 485 -18.18 15.40 23.73
N GLU A 486 -17.66 16.57 24.06
CA GLU A 486 -18.40 17.61 24.79
C GLU A 486 -19.67 18.03 24.03
N TRP A 487 -19.54 18.25 22.71
CA TRP A 487 -20.65 18.60 21.85
C TRP A 487 -21.71 17.49 21.80
N ALA A 488 -21.29 16.23 21.63
CA ALA A 488 -22.21 15.09 21.62
C ALA A 488 -22.86 14.83 22.99
N MET A 489 -22.15 15.06 24.10
CA MET A 489 -22.75 15.01 25.43
C MET A 489 -23.83 16.07 25.60
N LYS A 490 -23.60 17.29 25.09
CA LYS A 490 -24.60 18.35 25.08
C LYS A 490 -25.82 17.97 24.23
N GLU A 491 -25.59 17.43 23.03
CA GLU A 491 -26.66 16.96 22.14
C GLU A 491 -27.47 15.83 22.76
N LEU A 492 -26.82 14.81 23.34
CA LEU A 492 -27.49 13.72 24.05
C LEU A 492 -28.28 14.21 25.27
N ARG A 493 -27.75 15.17 26.03
CA ARG A 493 -28.49 15.80 27.14
C ARG A 493 -29.73 16.53 26.63
N GLN A 494 -29.61 17.26 25.52
CA GLN A 494 -30.74 17.95 24.89
C GLN A 494 -31.77 16.96 24.32
N ALA A 495 -31.33 15.89 23.66
CA ALA A 495 -32.19 14.83 23.15
C ALA A 495 -32.90 14.09 24.29
N LEU A 496 -32.19 13.76 25.38
CA LEU A 496 -32.77 13.16 26.58
C LEU A 496 -33.80 14.10 27.23
N HIS A 497 -33.49 15.39 27.33
CA HIS A 497 -34.43 16.40 27.84
C HIS A 497 -35.68 16.51 26.96
N ALA A 498 -35.50 16.63 25.63
CA ALA A 498 -36.59 16.67 24.67
C ALA A 498 -37.45 15.39 24.72
N SER A 499 -36.82 14.22 24.86
CA SER A 499 -37.50 12.94 25.02
C SER A 499 -38.27 12.85 26.35
N ARG A 500 -37.71 13.37 27.45
CA ARG A 500 -38.37 13.42 28.76
C ARG A 500 -39.58 14.35 28.77
N GLU A 501 -39.49 15.46 28.05
CA GLU A 501 -40.59 16.41 27.88
C GLU A 501 -41.54 16.01 26.75
N LEU A 502 -41.22 14.97 25.97
CA LEU A 502 -41.92 14.56 24.74
C LEU A 502 -42.19 15.76 23.79
N LYS A 503 -41.29 16.75 23.78
CA LYS A 503 -41.43 17.96 22.98
C LYS A 503 -41.19 17.61 21.51
N VAL A 504 -42.28 17.68 20.74
CA VAL A 504 -42.21 17.57 19.28
C VAL A 504 -41.70 18.92 18.72
N PRO A 505 -40.68 18.94 17.85
CA PRO A 505 -40.24 20.16 17.17
C PRO A 505 -41.38 20.85 16.43
N ASP A 506 -41.44 22.18 16.44
CA ASP A 506 -42.57 22.93 15.87
C ASP A 506 -42.73 22.70 14.35
N LYS A 507 -41.64 22.39 13.65
CA LYS A 507 -41.68 21.96 12.24
C LYS A 507 -42.57 20.73 12.05
N ILE A 508 -42.50 19.75 12.96
CA ILE A 508 -43.30 18.51 12.93
C ILE A 508 -44.73 18.76 13.43
N LYS A 509 -44.92 19.64 14.42
CA LYS A 509 -46.27 20.06 14.87
C LYS A 509 -47.08 20.73 13.76
N ASN A 510 -46.40 21.43 12.87
CA ASN A 510 -47.02 22.23 11.81
C ASN A 510 -47.17 21.47 10.48
N VAL A 511 -46.74 20.21 10.38
CA VAL A 511 -47.00 19.38 9.18
C VAL A 511 -48.47 19.01 9.14
N LYS A 512 -49.21 19.53 8.16
CA LYS A 512 -50.59 19.15 7.89
C LYS A 512 -50.63 17.76 7.25
N THR A 513 -50.66 16.70 8.04
CA THR A 513 -50.94 15.33 7.58
C THR A 513 -52.44 15.00 7.69
N THR A 514 -52.95 14.18 6.78
CA THR A 514 -54.37 13.74 6.73
C THR A 514 -54.77 12.92 7.97
N ASN A 515 -53.81 12.26 8.61
CA ASN A 515 -53.97 11.58 9.88
C ASN A 515 -53.14 12.32 10.94
N SER A 516 -53.74 12.62 12.11
CA SER A 516 -52.99 13.23 13.20
C SER A 516 -51.90 12.27 13.66
N LEU A 517 -50.66 12.72 13.60
CA LEU A 517 -49.53 11.88 13.95
C LEU A 517 -49.61 11.48 15.44
N ALA A 518 -49.44 10.19 15.74
CA ALA A 518 -49.66 9.63 17.07
C ALA A 518 -48.82 10.32 18.15
N PHE A 519 -47.63 10.83 17.81
CA PHE A 519 -46.76 11.58 18.71
C PHE A 519 -47.38 12.91 19.19
N LEU A 520 -48.19 13.59 18.37
CA LEU A 520 -48.91 14.80 18.81
C LEU A 520 -49.99 14.45 19.84
N GLN A 521 -50.69 13.34 19.65
CA GLN A 521 -51.69 12.85 20.61
C GLN A 521 -51.06 12.39 21.93
N ILE A 522 -49.89 11.72 21.87
CA ILE A 522 -49.15 11.25 23.05
C ILE A 522 -48.59 12.44 23.84
N SER A 523 -48.02 13.46 23.15
CA SER A 523 -47.53 14.68 23.80
C SER A 523 -48.65 15.50 24.46
N ALA A 524 -49.85 15.54 23.87
CA ALA A 524 -51.01 16.24 24.43
C ALA A 524 -51.65 15.51 25.63
N ARG A 525 -51.55 14.17 25.68
CA ARG A 525 -52.17 13.34 26.74
C ARG A 525 -51.33 13.24 28.01
N ARG A 526 -50.01 13.52 28.00
CA ARG A 526 -49.14 13.32 29.16
C ARG A 526 -48.52 14.64 29.65
N ARG A 527 -48.87 15.03 30.89
CA ARG A 527 -48.45 16.30 31.54
C ARG A 527 -47.27 16.18 32.51
N ARG A 528 -46.65 15.00 32.69
CA ARG A 528 -45.57 14.78 33.67
C ARG A 528 -44.28 14.30 32.99
N ILE A 529 -43.16 14.86 33.42
CA ILE A 529 -41.80 14.47 33.02
C ILE A 529 -41.56 13.01 33.44
N ILE A 530 -41.04 12.19 32.54
CA ILE A 530 -40.70 10.79 32.84
C ILE A 530 -39.34 10.76 33.57
N GLU A 531 -39.34 10.31 34.82
CA GLU A 531 -38.10 10.01 35.55
C GLU A 531 -37.60 8.60 35.19
N PRO A 532 -36.32 8.42 34.79
CA PRO A 532 -35.82 7.13 34.32
C PRO A 532 -35.88 6.00 35.34
N THR A 533 -35.82 6.34 36.62
CA THR A 533 -35.90 5.41 37.77
C THR A 533 -37.29 4.78 37.94
N ASN A 534 -38.32 5.33 37.30
CA ASN A 534 -39.70 4.84 37.39
C ASN A 534 -40.16 4.12 36.11
N MET A 535 -39.25 3.81 35.18
CA MET A 535 -39.61 3.02 34.00
C MET A 535 -39.71 1.53 34.37
N PRO A 536 -40.81 0.84 34.04
CA PRO A 536 -40.96 -0.59 34.33
C PRO A 536 -39.93 -1.40 33.54
N ASP A 537 -39.43 -2.48 34.15
CA ASP A 537 -38.47 -3.40 33.54
C ASP A 537 -39.00 -3.93 32.21
N GLY A 538 -38.18 -3.87 31.16
CA GLY A 538 -38.55 -4.23 29.79
C GLY A 538 -38.87 -3.06 28.86
N CYS A 539 -38.82 -1.80 29.33
CA CYS A 539 -38.82 -0.63 28.45
C CYS A 539 -37.51 -0.54 27.65
N SER A 540 -37.45 -1.24 26.53
CA SER A 540 -36.34 -1.16 25.58
C SER A 540 -36.51 0.05 24.65
N PHE A 541 -35.42 0.77 24.38
CA PHE A 541 -35.35 1.79 23.33
C PHE A 541 -35.36 1.18 21.90
N ALA A 542 -35.54 -0.14 21.79
CA ALA A 542 -35.73 -0.78 20.50
C ALA A 542 -37.06 -0.31 19.88
N PRO A 543 -37.06 0.12 18.61
CA PRO A 543 -38.29 0.49 17.92
C PRO A 543 -39.25 -0.71 17.93
N ILE A 544 -40.47 -0.50 18.43
CA ILE A 544 -41.53 -1.53 18.47
C ILE A 544 -41.92 -1.95 17.04
N VAL A 545 -41.77 -1.03 16.08
CA VAL A 545 -42.02 -1.25 14.65
C VAL A 545 -41.03 -0.41 13.84
N THR A 546 -40.41 -0.99 12.82
CA THR A 546 -39.60 -0.28 11.83
C THR A 546 -40.43 0.03 10.59
N TYR A 547 -40.35 1.26 10.07
CA TYR A 547 -41.03 1.65 8.83
C TYR A 547 -40.01 1.83 7.68
N PRO A 548 -40.36 1.44 6.44
CA PRO A 548 -39.52 1.68 5.28
C PRO A 548 -39.29 3.18 5.08
N VAL A 549 -38.05 3.58 4.82
CA VAL A 549 -37.65 4.99 4.62
C VAL A 549 -38.49 5.67 3.52
N ARG A 550 -38.83 4.94 2.47
CA ARG A 550 -39.72 5.38 1.38
C ARG A 550 -41.09 5.85 1.86
N LEU A 551 -41.68 5.11 2.82
CA LEU A 551 -42.98 5.45 3.38
C LEU A 551 -42.89 6.74 4.21
N LEU A 552 -41.78 6.93 4.92
CA LEU A 552 -41.52 8.14 5.72
C LEU A 552 -41.24 9.37 4.85
N LEU A 553 -40.55 9.21 3.71
CA LEU A 553 -40.37 10.26 2.70
C LEU A 553 -41.70 10.65 2.04
N ALA A 554 -42.51 9.67 1.63
CA ALA A 554 -43.82 9.90 1.02
C ALA A 554 -44.80 10.60 1.98
N GLN A 555 -44.69 10.31 3.28
CA GLN A 555 -45.46 10.97 4.34
C GLN A 555 -44.86 12.32 4.78
N LYS A 556 -43.75 12.77 4.17
CA LYS A 556 -43.01 13.99 4.53
C LYS A 556 -42.61 14.06 6.01
N VAL A 557 -42.32 12.90 6.60
CA VAL A 557 -41.77 12.79 7.96
C VAL A 557 -40.25 13.01 7.94
N ILE A 558 -39.61 12.67 6.83
CA ILE A 558 -38.19 12.92 6.54
C ILE A 558 -38.13 13.85 5.32
N ASP A 559 -37.41 14.96 5.43
CA ASP A 559 -37.26 15.95 4.33
C ASP A 559 -36.00 15.70 3.48
N GLN A 560 -34.88 15.35 4.12
CA GLN A 560 -33.60 15.05 3.47
C GLN A 560 -32.85 13.97 4.24
N ILE A 561 -32.22 13.06 3.51
CA ILE A 561 -31.25 12.09 4.06
C ILE A 561 -29.87 12.71 3.83
N HIS A 562 -28.99 12.61 4.82
CA HIS A 562 -27.62 13.10 4.72
C HIS A 562 -26.65 11.93 4.47
N PRO A 563 -25.57 12.15 3.70
CA PRO A 563 -24.54 11.14 3.48
C PRO A 563 -23.97 10.62 4.81
N PRO A 564 -23.70 9.30 4.95
CA PRO A 564 -23.55 8.32 3.87
C PRO A 564 -24.83 7.51 3.53
N TYR A 565 -25.97 7.84 4.14
CA TYR A 565 -27.17 7.01 4.06
C TYR A 565 -27.92 7.10 2.71
N ASP A 566 -27.66 8.14 1.92
CA ASP A 566 -28.13 8.28 0.52
C ASP A 566 -27.67 7.11 -0.37
N ILE A 567 -26.53 6.48 -0.02
CA ILE A 567 -25.95 5.34 -0.73
C ILE A 567 -26.85 4.09 -0.58
N MET A 568 -27.57 3.95 0.54
CA MET A 568 -28.50 2.84 0.76
C MET A 568 -29.84 3.06 0.05
N GLU A 569 -30.22 4.30 -0.26
CA GLU A 569 -31.48 4.63 -0.95
C GLU A 569 -31.52 4.08 -2.38
N LYS A 570 -30.37 4.03 -3.07
CA LYS A 570 -30.26 3.41 -4.40
C LYS A 570 -30.34 1.88 -4.37
N LYS A 571 -29.98 1.24 -3.25
CA LYS A 571 -30.02 -0.22 -3.09
C LYS A 571 -31.36 -0.75 -2.57
N MET A 572 -32.15 0.09 -1.89
CA MET A 572 -33.52 -0.22 -1.46
C MET A 572 -34.56 0.07 -2.55
N LYS A 573 -34.13 0.15 -3.83
CA LYS A 573 -34.99 0.53 -4.94
C LYS A 573 -35.87 -0.61 -5.43
#